data_AF-A0A749ARE0-F1
#
_entry.id   AF-A0A749ARE0-F1
#
_cell.length_a   1.000
_cell.length_b   1.000
_cell.length_c   1.000
_cell.angle_alpha   90.00
_cell.angle_beta   90.00
_cell.angle_gamma   90.00
#
_symmetry.space_group_name_H-M   'P 1'
#
loop_
_entity.id
_entity.type
_entity.pdbx_description
1 polymer ?
#
loop_
_entity_poly.entity_id
_entity_poly.type
_entity_poly.pdbx_seq_one_letter_code
_entity_poly.pdbx_strand_id
1 'polypeptide(L)'
;MRNHKQSDRVLNLPAGYFGIVLGTIGMGFAWRYASQIWAISHWPGDIMVILAMIIWALLTLAFLSRLVRFPHSVMAEVRHPVMSSFVSLFPATTMLVAIGFVPWYRPLAVALFSVGVVIQLAYAAWQTAGLWRGAHPEEATTPGLYLPTVANNFISAMACGALGYNDAGLVFLGAGVFSWLSLEPVILQRLRSCGELPAVLRTSLGIQLAPALVACSAWLSVNGGEGDTLAKMLFGYGLLQLLFMLRLMPWYLSQPFNASFW
;
A
#
# COMPACT_ATOMS: atom_id res chain seq x y z
N MET A 1 8.97 47.44 15.30
CA MET A 1 8.18 46.63 14.34
C MET A 1 8.39 45.16 14.65
N ARG A 2 7.43 44.52 15.32
CA ARG A 2 7.47 43.07 15.64
C ARG A 2 7.10 42.29 14.37
N ASN A 3 8.07 41.60 13.78
CA ASN A 3 7.86 40.74 12.63
C ASN A 3 7.28 39.40 13.14
N HIS A 4 5.95 39.30 13.23
CA HIS A 4 5.30 38.00 13.38
C HIS A 4 5.49 37.24 12.06
N LYS A 5 6.51 36.37 11.99
CA LYS A 5 6.50 35.23 11.07
C LYS A 5 5.27 34.42 11.44
N GLN A 6 4.19 34.64 10.72
CA GLN A 6 3.03 33.77 10.70
C GLN A 6 3.60 32.39 10.32
N SER A 7 3.72 31.51 11.31
CA SER A 7 4.03 30.11 11.06
C SER A 7 2.89 29.62 10.17
N ASP A 8 3.16 29.49 8.88
CA ASP A 8 2.19 28.92 7.94
C ASP A 8 1.75 27.60 8.56
N ARG A 9 0.49 27.55 9.02
CA ARG A 9 -0.11 26.33 9.54
C ARG A 9 -0.31 25.40 8.36
N VAL A 10 0.75 24.70 7.99
CA VAL A 10 0.71 23.66 6.97
C VAL A 10 -0.13 22.52 7.53
N LEU A 11 -1.14 22.11 6.78
CA LEU A 11 -1.88 20.88 7.05
C LEU A 11 -0.89 19.71 6.94
N ASN A 12 -0.35 19.26 8.08
CA ASN A 12 0.62 18.16 8.11
C ASN A 12 -0.11 16.82 8.07
N LEU A 13 -0.52 16.42 6.86
CA LEU A 13 -1.07 15.10 6.56
C LEU A 13 -0.07 14.34 5.67
N PRO A 14 0.77 13.47 6.27
CA PRO A 14 1.68 12.61 5.52
C PRO A 14 0.91 11.64 4.64
N ALA A 15 1.48 11.28 3.50
CA ALA A 15 0.90 10.30 2.59
C ALA A 15 0.76 8.90 3.22
N GLY A 16 1.50 8.62 4.30
CA GLY A 16 1.32 7.40 5.10
C GLY A 16 -0.11 7.20 5.63
N TYR A 17 -0.92 8.27 5.76
CA TYR A 17 -2.29 8.16 6.26
C TYR A 17 -3.23 7.44 5.28
N PHE A 18 -2.86 7.33 4.00
CA PHE A 18 -3.57 6.47 3.05
C PHE A 18 -3.53 4.99 3.47
N GLY A 19 -2.63 4.57 4.37
CA GLY A 19 -2.65 3.25 5.00
C GLY A 19 -3.99 2.91 5.69
N ILE A 20 -4.68 3.92 6.25
CA ILE A 20 -6.01 3.77 6.86
C ILE A 20 -7.03 3.28 5.83
N VAL A 21 -7.00 3.87 4.62
CA VAL A 21 -7.88 3.47 3.52
C VAL A 21 -7.57 2.04 3.10
N LEU A 22 -6.28 1.73 2.93
CA LEU A 22 -5.81 0.41 2.52
C LEU A 22 -6.28 -0.69 3.48
N GLY A 23 -6.11 -0.49 4.79
CA GLY A 23 -6.56 -1.45 5.81
C GLY A 23 -8.09 -1.57 5.86
N THR A 24 -8.81 -0.45 5.85
CA THR A 24 -10.28 -0.44 5.95
C THR A 24 -10.94 -1.08 4.73
N ILE A 25 -10.48 -0.75 3.52
CA ILE A 25 -11.05 -1.30 2.28
C ILE A 25 -10.68 -2.76 2.09
N GLY A 26 -9.47 -3.17 2.48
CA GLY A 26 -9.03 -4.57 2.46
C GLY A 26 -9.92 -5.45 3.34
N MET A 27 -10.23 -4.99 4.55
CA MET A 27 -11.17 -5.70 5.43
C MET A 27 -12.59 -5.74 4.85
N GLY A 28 -13.04 -4.64 4.23
CA GLY A 28 -14.31 -4.60 3.51
C GLY A 28 -14.39 -5.63 2.37
N PHE A 29 -13.32 -5.79 1.59
CA PHE A 29 -13.23 -6.80 0.54
C PHE A 29 -13.21 -8.22 1.09
N ALA A 30 -12.45 -8.47 2.17
CA ALA A 30 -12.46 -9.77 2.83
C ALA A 30 -13.87 -10.16 3.31
N TRP A 31 -14.62 -9.22 3.89
CA TRP A 31 -15.99 -9.47 4.33
C TRP A 31 -16.96 -9.68 3.15
N ARG A 32 -16.85 -8.88 2.09
CA ARG A 32 -17.63 -9.07 0.85
C ARG A 32 -17.42 -10.47 0.29
N TYR A 33 -16.17 -10.91 0.19
CA TYR A 33 -15.83 -12.24 -0.28
C TYR A 33 -16.38 -13.33 0.66
N ALA A 34 -16.22 -13.17 1.97
CA ALA A 34 -16.78 -14.06 2.98
C ALA A 34 -18.31 -14.22 2.84
N SER A 35 -19.04 -13.13 2.56
CA SER A 35 -20.50 -13.15 2.34
C SER A 35 -20.96 -13.83 1.05
N GLN A 36 -20.05 -14.08 0.10
CA GLN A 36 -20.35 -14.88 -1.10
C GLN A 36 -20.23 -16.38 -0.82
N ILE A 37 -19.34 -16.77 0.10
CA ILE A 37 -19.09 -18.17 0.45
C ILE A 37 -20.00 -18.63 1.59
N TRP A 38 -20.13 -17.80 2.62
CA TRP A 38 -20.98 -18.02 3.77
C TRP A 38 -22.27 -17.23 3.60
N ALA A 39 -23.42 -17.83 3.98
CA ALA A 39 -24.74 -17.19 3.94
C ALA A 39 -24.90 -16.10 5.04
N ILE A 40 -23.93 -15.19 5.12
CA ILE A 40 -23.88 -14.07 6.05
C ILE A 40 -24.17 -12.75 5.33
N SER A 41 -24.54 -11.73 6.09
CA SER A 41 -24.86 -10.41 5.54
C SER A 41 -23.65 -9.74 4.89
N HIS A 42 -23.85 -9.15 3.71
CA HIS A 42 -22.86 -8.35 2.99
C HIS A 42 -22.68 -6.93 3.57
N TRP A 43 -23.66 -6.46 4.36
CA TRP A 43 -23.71 -5.09 4.89
C TRP A 43 -22.44 -4.62 5.61
N PRO A 44 -21.79 -5.41 6.50
CA PRO A 44 -20.56 -4.98 7.16
C PRO A 44 -19.44 -4.69 6.15
N GLY A 45 -19.31 -5.52 5.11
CA GLY A 45 -18.32 -5.32 4.05
C GLY A 45 -18.59 -4.04 3.26
N ASP A 46 -19.84 -3.80 2.88
CA ASP A 46 -20.23 -2.58 2.17
C ASP A 46 -20.00 -1.31 3.00
N ILE A 47 -20.34 -1.34 4.29
CA ILE A 47 -20.11 -0.22 5.21
C ILE A 47 -18.61 0.09 5.30
N MET A 48 -17.75 -0.92 5.42
CA MET A 48 -16.30 -0.71 5.46
C MET A 48 -15.75 -0.16 4.14
N VAL A 49 -16.21 -0.66 3.00
CA VAL A 49 -15.80 -0.13 1.69
C VAL A 49 -16.26 1.32 1.54
N ILE A 50 -17.51 1.66 1.89
CA ILE A 50 -18.02 3.03 1.82
C ILE A 50 -17.24 3.96 2.74
N LEU A 51 -16.98 3.52 3.98
CA LEU A 51 -16.17 4.29 4.92
C LEU A 51 -14.76 4.55 4.36
N ALA A 52 -14.12 3.54 3.79
CA ALA A 52 -12.81 3.69 3.18
C ALA A 52 -12.82 4.67 2.00
N MET A 53 -13.86 4.66 1.15
CA MET A 53 -14.02 5.62 0.06
C MET A 53 -14.18 7.06 0.57
N ILE A 54 -14.93 7.26 1.67
CA ILE A 54 -15.08 8.58 2.29
C ILE A 54 -13.74 9.07 2.83
N ILE A 55 -13.00 8.22 3.57
CA ILE A 55 -11.67 8.54 4.09
C ILE A 55 -10.72 8.86 2.93
N TRP A 56 -10.74 8.06 1.86
CA TRP A 56 -9.94 8.28 0.67
C TRP A 56 -10.25 9.61 0.00
N ALA A 57 -11.52 9.97 -0.15
CA ALA A 57 -11.92 11.23 -0.75
C ALA A 57 -11.41 12.42 0.08
N LEU A 58 -11.55 12.37 1.41
CA LEU A 58 -11.05 13.39 2.32
C LEU A 58 -9.52 13.52 2.27
N LEU A 59 -8.79 12.40 2.31
CA LEU A 59 -7.32 12.39 2.23
C LEU A 59 -6.83 12.86 0.85
N THR A 60 -7.51 12.48 -0.23
CA THR A 60 -7.20 12.93 -1.60
C THR A 60 -7.39 14.43 -1.72
N LEU A 61 -8.51 14.98 -1.25
CA LEU A 61 -8.74 16.43 -1.25
C LEU A 61 -7.68 17.16 -0.41
N ALA A 62 -7.33 16.62 0.76
CA ALA A 62 -6.27 17.18 1.60
C ALA A 62 -4.91 17.15 0.89
N PHE A 63 -4.53 16.01 0.28
CA PHE A 63 -3.27 15.84 -0.43
C PHE A 63 -3.17 16.77 -1.65
N LEU A 64 -4.22 16.85 -2.47
CA LEU A 64 -4.28 17.76 -3.62
C LEU A 64 -4.26 19.23 -3.18
N SER A 65 -4.96 19.57 -2.11
CA SER A 65 -4.92 20.95 -1.56
C SER A 65 -3.53 21.31 -1.06
N ARG A 66 -2.81 20.38 -0.43
CA ARG A 66 -1.42 20.54 0.03
C ARG A 66 -0.47 20.65 -1.16
N LEU A 67 -0.69 19.88 -2.23
CA LEU A 67 0.09 19.96 -3.46
C LEU A 67 -0.02 21.33 -4.13
N VAL A 68 -1.22 21.90 -4.21
CA VAL A 68 -1.46 23.21 -4.82
C VAL A 68 -0.99 24.37 -3.93
N ARG A 69 -1.27 24.32 -2.62
CA ARG A 69 -0.96 25.43 -1.70
C ARG A 69 0.48 25.41 -1.18
N PHE A 70 1.05 24.22 -0.98
CA PHE A 70 2.37 24.02 -0.36
C PHE A 70 3.21 22.99 -1.14
N PRO A 71 3.48 23.21 -2.44
CA PRO A 71 4.18 22.24 -3.31
C PRO A 71 5.57 21.86 -2.77
N HIS A 72 6.27 22.79 -2.12
CA HIS A 72 7.57 22.53 -1.50
C HIS A 72 7.49 21.47 -0.39
N SER A 73 6.40 21.45 0.39
CA SER A 73 6.19 20.46 1.44
C SER A 73 5.98 19.06 0.86
N VAL A 74 5.21 18.94 -0.23
CA VAL A 74 4.99 17.65 -0.91
C VAL A 74 6.27 17.18 -1.59
N MET A 75 7.01 18.07 -2.24
CA MET A 75 8.28 17.73 -2.89
C MET A 75 9.33 17.26 -1.87
N ALA A 76 9.36 17.86 -0.68
CA ALA A 76 10.23 17.40 0.40
C ALA A 76 9.91 15.96 0.82
N GLU A 77 8.62 15.61 0.93
CA GLU A 77 8.18 14.26 1.26
C GLU A 77 8.49 13.26 0.13
N VAL A 78 8.22 13.65 -1.13
CA VAL A 78 8.48 12.84 -2.33
C VAL A 78 9.98 12.55 -2.53
N ARG A 79 10.87 13.44 -2.09
CA ARG A 79 12.33 13.25 -2.17
C ARG A 79 12.94 12.61 -0.92
N HIS A 80 12.15 12.43 0.13
CA HIS A 80 12.66 11.89 1.38
C HIS A 80 13.02 10.39 1.22
N PRO A 81 14.19 9.93 1.70
CA PRO A 81 14.64 8.54 1.52
C PRO A 81 13.64 7.46 1.96
N VAL A 82 12.95 7.67 3.08
CA VAL A 82 11.92 6.75 3.61
C VAL A 82 10.48 7.14 3.23
N MET A 83 10.07 8.39 3.45
CA MET A 83 8.66 8.81 3.26
C MET A 83 8.21 8.77 1.80
N SER A 84 9.13 8.90 0.83
CA SER A 84 8.81 8.81 -0.59
C SER A 84 8.01 7.55 -0.92
N SER A 85 8.39 6.39 -0.36
CA SER A 85 7.68 5.14 -0.63
C SER A 85 6.21 5.16 -0.20
N PHE A 86 5.87 5.92 0.85
CA PHE A 86 4.48 6.05 1.32
C PHE A 86 3.62 6.95 0.42
N VAL A 87 4.23 7.82 -0.39
CA VAL A 87 3.50 8.60 -1.40
C VAL A 87 2.84 7.68 -2.44
N SER A 88 3.44 6.51 -2.69
CA SER A 88 2.87 5.49 -3.57
C SER A 88 1.55 4.88 -3.05
N LEU A 89 1.15 5.14 -1.79
CA LEU A 89 -0.16 4.73 -1.26
C LEU A 89 -1.32 5.50 -1.89
N PHE A 90 -1.08 6.71 -2.40
CA PHE A 90 -2.12 7.49 -3.08
C PHE A 90 -2.68 6.77 -4.32
N PRO A 91 -1.86 6.38 -5.32
CA PRO A 91 -2.38 5.61 -6.45
C PRO A 91 -2.82 4.20 -6.05
N ALA A 92 -2.17 3.55 -5.07
CA ALA A 92 -2.58 2.24 -4.55
C ALA A 92 -4.03 2.26 -4.05
N THR A 93 -4.35 3.20 -3.17
CA THR A 93 -5.69 3.34 -2.61
C THR A 93 -6.72 3.81 -3.63
N THR A 94 -6.30 4.61 -4.63
CA THR A 94 -7.16 4.98 -5.77
C THR A 94 -7.61 3.73 -6.54
N MET A 95 -6.71 2.77 -6.78
CA MET A 95 -7.05 1.50 -7.43
C MET A 95 -7.91 0.60 -6.54
N LEU A 96 -7.67 0.57 -5.22
CA LEU A 96 -8.57 -0.15 -4.30
C LEU A 96 -9.98 0.45 -4.30
N VAL A 97 -10.11 1.78 -4.31
CA VAL A 97 -11.42 2.45 -4.46
C VAL A 97 -12.05 2.10 -5.80
N ALA A 98 -11.26 2.01 -6.88
CA ALA A 98 -11.74 1.54 -8.18
C ALA A 98 -12.37 0.14 -8.09
N ILE A 99 -11.71 -0.82 -7.43
CA ILE A 99 -12.25 -2.16 -7.16
C ILE A 99 -13.58 -2.06 -6.38
N GLY A 100 -13.62 -1.19 -5.36
CA GLY A 100 -14.83 -0.98 -4.55
C GLY A 100 -16.04 -0.50 -5.34
N PHE A 101 -15.81 0.29 -6.40
CA PHE A 101 -16.82 0.81 -7.31
C PHE A 101 -17.27 -0.16 -8.41
N VAL A 102 -16.54 -1.26 -8.67
CA VAL A 102 -16.87 -2.21 -9.74
C VAL A 102 -18.33 -2.67 -9.71
N PRO A 103 -18.92 -3.05 -8.56
CA PRO A 103 -20.31 -3.50 -8.50
C PRO A 103 -21.35 -2.40 -8.74
N TRP A 104 -20.98 -1.13 -8.57
CA TRP A 104 -21.91 0.00 -8.59
C TRP A 104 -21.84 0.81 -9.88
N TYR A 105 -20.64 1.13 -10.37
CA TYR A 105 -20.46 1.98 -11.55
C TYR A 105 -19.13 1.72 -12.26
N ARG A 106 -19.16 0.79 -13.21
CA ARG A 106 -17.97 0.33 -13.97
C ARG A 106 -17.20 1.45 -14.70
N PRO A 107 -17.82 2.45 -15.36
CA PRO A 107 -17.07 3.52 -16.02
C PRO A 107 -16.16 4.31 -15.08
N LEU A 108 -16.65 4.65 -13.87
CA LEU A 108 -15.84 5.32 -12.87
C LEU A 108 -14.73 4.41 -12.34
N ALA A 109 -15.01 3.12 -12.13
CA ALA A 109 -13.99 2.15 -11.74
C ALA A 109 -12.85 2.08 -12.77
N VAL A 110 -13.17 2.03 -14.07
CA VAL A 110 -12.16 2.05 -15.15
C VAL A 110 -11.38 3.36 -15.17
N ALA A 111 -12.02 4.51 -14.96
CA ALA A 111 -11.34 5.80 -14.91
C ALA A 111 -10.37 5.89 -13.73
N LEU A 112 -10.81 5.52 -12.53
CA LEU A 112 -9.96 5.50 -11.32
C LEU A 112 -8.81 4.50 -11.45
N PHE A 113 -9.07 3.31 -11.98
CA PHE A 113 -8.05 2.31 -12.27
C PHE A 113 -7.00 2.86 -13.24
N SER A 114 -7.43 3.47 -14.35
CA SER A 114 -6.52 4.01 -15.37
C SER A 114 -5.63 5.11 -14.79
N VAL A 115 -6.20 6.04 -14.02
CA VAL A 115 -5.45 7.08 -13.32
C VAL A 115 -4.47 6.48 -12.31
N GLY A 116 -4.92 5.53 -11.49
CA GLY A 116 -4.10 4.86 -10.50
C GLY A 116 -2.90 4.12 -11.10
N VAL A 117 -3.12 3.36 -12.18
CA VAL A 117 -2.07 2.62 -12.91
C VAL A 117 -1.04 3.57 -13.53
N VAL A 118 -1.48 4.64 -14.20
CA VAL A 118 -0.57 5.60 -14.81
C VAL A 118 0.29 6.27 -13.73
N ILE A 119 -0.33 6.72 -12.64
CA ILE A 119 0.39 7.39 -11.55
C ILE A 119 1.36 6.42 -10.85
N GLN A 120 0.95 5.19 -10.51
CA GLN A 120 1.84 4.25 -9.82
C GLN A 120 3.03 3.85 -10.69
N LEU A 121 2.83 3.58 -11.98
CA LEU A 121 3.93 3.21 -12.89
C LEU A 121 4.88 4.38 -13.09
N ALA A 122 4.35 5.58 -13.32
CA ALA A 122 5.18 6.78 -13.45
C ALA A 122 5.97 7.06 -12.15
N TYR A 123 5.34 6.89 -10.99
CA TYR A 123 5.97 7.07 -9.70
C TYR A 123 7.05 6.04 -9.43
N ALA A 124 6.79 4.75 -9.68
CA ALA A 124 7.76 3.67 -9.54
C ALA A 124 8.94 3.84 -10.51
N ALA A 125 8.69 4.22 -11.76
CA ALA A 125 9.74 4.49 -12.73
C ALA A 125 10.63 5.67 -12.30
N TRP A 126 10.04 6.74 -11.77
CA TRP A 126 10.80 7.89 -11.28
C TRP A 126 11.57 7.57 -9.98
N GLN A 127 10.88 7.01 -9.00
CA GLN A 127 11.41 6.77 -7.66
C GLN A 127 12.38 5.58 -7.67
N THR A 128 11.89 4.38 -7.97
CA THR A 128 12.66 3.13 -7.82
C THR A 128 13.83 3.07 -8.78
N ALA A 129 13.62 3.35 -10.07
CA ALA A 129 14.76 3.42 -11.00
C ALA A 129 15.68 4.61 -10.67
N GLY A 130 15.12 5.68 -10.10
CA GLY A 130 15.89 6.81 -9.58
C GLY A 130 16.85 6.42 -8.44
N LEU A 131 16.49 5.43 -7.60
CA LEU A 131 17.34 4.92 -6.52
C LEU A 131 18.56 4.15 -7.05
N TRP A 132 18.49 3.58 -8.27
CA TRP A 132 19.60 2.83 -8.88
C TRP A 132 20.83 3.68 -9.19
N ARG A 133 20.72 5.01 -9.06
CA ARG A 133 21.84 5.95 -9.13
C ARG A 133 22.75 5.90 -7.90
N GLY A 134 22.44 5.07 -6.89
CA GLY A 134 23.32 4.82 -5.74
C GLY A 134 23.23 5.87 -4.63
N ALA A 135 22.26 6.79 -4.67
CA ALA A 135 22.09 7.84 -3.67
C ALA A 135 21.20 7.44 -2.48
N HIS A 136 20.69 6.21 -2.45
CA HIS A 136 19.81 5.72 -1.38
C HIS A 136 20.62 5.33 -0.14
N PRO A 137 20.38 5.93 1.03
CA PRO A 137 21.07 5.55 2.26
C PRO A 137 20.72 4.11 2.68
N GLU A 138 21.72 3.35 3.11
CA GLU A 138 21.54 1.96 3.54
C GLU A 138 20.52 1.83 4.68
N GLU A 139 20.58 2.75 5.66
CA GLU A 139 19.67 2.82 6.81
C GLU A 139 18.20 3.03 6.41
N ALA A 140 17.96 3.66 5.26
CA ALA A 140 16.64 3.92 4.71
C ALA A 140 16.05 2.71 3.96
N THR A 141 16.79 1.60 3.86
CA THR A 141 16.29 0.32 3.35
C THR A 141 15.33 -0.28 4.38
N THR A 142 14.05 0.04 4.22
CA THR A 142 12.97 -0.39 5.12
C THR A 142 11.90 -1.14 4.32
N PRO A 143 10.99 -1.90 4.98
CA PRO A 143 9.86 -2.53 4.31
C PRO A 143 8.97 -1.56 3.52
N GLY A 144 9.04 -0.25 3.79
CA GLY A 144 8.37 0.76 2.97
C GLY A 144 8.72 0.67 1.47
N LEU A 145 9.93 0.19 1.12
CA LEU A 145 10.34 0.00 -0.29
C LEU A 145 9.48 -1.00 -1.06
N TYR A 146 8.67 -1.84 -0.40
CA TYR A 146 7.69 -2.69 -1.10
C TYR A 146 6.53 -1.88 -1.70
N LEU A 147 6.18 -0.72 -1.17
CA LEU A 147 4.96 -0.02 -1.57
C LEU A 147 4.92 0.37 -3.06
N PRO A 148 5.98 0.97 -3.65
CA PRO A 148 5.94 1.47 -5.02
C PRO A 148 5.90 0.38 -6.08
N THR A 149 6.61 -0.74 -5.89
CA THR A 149 6.76 -1.78 -6.93
C THR A 149 6.16 -3.13 -6.58
N VAL A 150 5.92 -3.44 -5.30
CA VAL A 150 5.31 -4.71 -4.89
C VAL A 150 3.82 -4.50 -4.66
N ALA A 151 3.46 -3.66 -3.69
CA ALA A 151 2.06 -3.46 -3.30
C ALA A 151 1.25 -2.87 -4.45
N ASN A 152 1.74 -1.81 -5.10
CA ASN A 152 1.03 -1.17 -6.22
C ASN A 152 0.80 -2.11 -7.41
N ASN A 153 1.77 -2.96 -7.74
CA ASN A 153 1.63 -3.92 -8.83
C ASN A 153 0.65 -5.05 -8.44
N PHE A 154 0.67 -5.55 -7.22
CA PHE A 154 -0.35 -6.52 -6.78
C PHE A 154 -1.76 -5.92 -6.73
N ILE A 155 -1.91 -4.67 -6.27
CA ILE A 155 -3.20 -3.98 -6.29
C ILE A 155 -3.67 -3.73 -7.74
N SER A 156 -2.74 -3.41 -8.65
CA SER A 156 -3.05 -3.30 -10.09
C SER A 156 -3.56 -4.63 -10.64
N ALA A 157 -2.95 -5.75 -10.25
CA ALA A 157 -3.39 -7.09 -10.63
C ALA A 157 -4.78 -7.43 -10.06
N MET A 158 -5.04 -7.12 -8.79
CA MET A 158 -6.38 -7.27 -8.18
C MET A 158 -7.44 -6.45 -8.93
N ALA A 159 -7.11 -5.20 -9.28
CA ALA A 159 -8.00 -4.33 -10.03
C ALA A 159 -8.27 -4.84 -11.45
N CYS A 160 -7.26 -5.39 -12.11
CA CYS A 160 -7.43 -6.07 -13.40
C CYS A 160 -8.39 -7.26 -13.29
N GLY A 161 -8.21 -8.12 -12.28
CA GLY A 161 -9.11 -9.25 -12.02
C GLY A 161 -10.56 -8.79 -11.80
N ALA A 162 -10.76 -7.76 -10.97
CA ALA A 162 -12.09 -7.21 -10.72
C ALA A 162 -12.74 -6.58 -11.96
N LEU A 163 -11.95 -6.01 -12.88
CA LEU A 163 -12.45 -5.38 -14.12
C LEU A 163 -12.58 -6.36 -15.30
N GLY A 164 -12.03 -7.57 -15.17
CA GLY A 164 -12.01 -8.62 -16.20
C GLY A 164 -10.80 -8.60 -17.14
N TYR A 165 -9.72 -7.88 -16.80
CA TYR A 165 -8.49 -7.77 -17.59
C TYR A 165 -7.40 -8.76 -17.13
N ASN A 166 -7.73 -10.06 -17.06
CA ASN A 166 -6.90 -11.06 -16.38
C ASN A 166 -5.45 -11.14 -16.90
N ASP A 167 -5.23 -11.11 -18.22
CA ASP A 167 -3.88 -11.17 -18.80
C ASP A 167 -3.03 -9.96 -18.39
N ALA A 168 -3.61 -8.76 -18.40
CA ALA A 168 -2.94 -7.57 -17.89
C ALA A 168 -2.67 -7.70 -16.38
N GLY A 169 -3.59 -8.31 -15.65
CA GLY A 169 -3.42 -8.64 -14.23
C GLY A 169 -2.23 -9.56 -13.98
N LEU A 170 -2.01 -10.57 -14.82
CA LEU A 170 -0.85 -11.46 -14.74
C LEU A 170 0.48 -10.72 -15.01
N VAL A 171 0.50 -9.75 -15.93
CA VAL A 171 1.67 -8.88 -16.16
C VAL A 171 2.02 -8.09 -14.91
N PHE A 172 1.03 -7.45 -14.28
CA PHE A 172 1.23 -6.72 -13.02
C PHE A 172 1.63 -7.65 -11.86
N LEU A 173 1.01 -8.82 -11.76
CA LEU A 173 1.37 -9.83 -10.76
C LEU A 173 2.83 -10.23 -10.89
N GLY A 174 3.29 -10.53 -12.11
CA GLY A 174 4.69 -10.84 -12.39
C GLY A 174 5.63 -9.70 -11.97
N ALA A 175 5.32 -8.46 -12.35
CA ALA A 175 6.09 -7.29 -11.94
C ALA A 175 6.19 -7.16 -10.41
N GLY A 176 5.08 -7.41 -9.70
CA GLY A 176 5.06 -7.41 -8.23
C GLY A 176 5.89 -8.52 -7.60
N VAL A 177 5.75 -9.77 -8.09
CA VAL A 177 6.49 -10.94 -7.56
C VAL A 177 8.00 -10.78 -7.77
N PHE A 178 8.44 -10.43 -8.98
CA PHE A 178 9.87 -10.26 -9.24
C PHE A 178 10.46 -9.07 -8.48
N SER A 179 9.71 -7.97 -8.33
CA SER A 179 10.13 -6.85 -7.48
C SER A 179 10.26 -7.25 -6.01
N TRP A 180 9.31 -8.05 -5.50
CA TRP A 180 9.33 -8.52 -4.13
C TRP A 180 10.54 -9.39 -3.85
N LEU A 181 10.76 -10.43 -4.67
CA LEU A 181 11.89 -11.35 -4.50
C LEU A 181 13.23 -10.64 -4.67
N SER A 182 13.29 -9.57 -5.46
CA SER A 182 14.49 -8.73 -5.58
C SER A 182 14.75 -7.86 -4.36
N LEU A 183 13.71 -7.33 -3.70
CA LEU A 183 13.84 -6.38 -2.57
C LEU A 183 13.94 -7.08 -1.22
N GLU A 184 13.31 -8.24 -1.05
CA GLU A 184 13.24 -8.93 0.23
C GLU A 184 14.61 -9.30 0.82
N PRO A 185 15.58 -9.84 0.06
CA PRO A 185 16.89 -10.19 0.63
C PRO A 185 17.62 -8.99 1.24
N VAL A 186 17.58 -7.82 0.58
CA VAL A 186 18.27 -6.61 1.05
C VAL A 186 17.56 -5.98 2.25
N ILE A 187 16.22 -6.03 2.27
CA ILE A 187 15.43 -5.58 3.43
C ILE A 187 15.71 -6.48 4.63
N LEU A 188 15.64 -7.80 4.48
CA LEU A 188 15.92 -8.75 5.56
C LEU A 188 17.39 -8.67 6.01
N GLN A 189 18.33 -8.40 5.10
CA GLN A 189 19.72 -8.18 5.46
C GLN A 189 19.87 -6.93 6.34
N ARG A 190 19.27 -5.81 5.94
CA ARG A 190 19.27 -4.58 6.74
C ARG A 190 18.67 -4.82 8.13
N LEU A 191 17.52 -5.51 8.20
CA LEU A 191 16.84 -5.82 9.45
C LEU A 191 17.67 -6.70 10.39
N ARG A 192 18.56 -7.55 9.85
CA ARG A 192 19.42 -8.44 10.64
C ARG A 192 20.75 -7.80 11.05
N SER A 193 21.33 -6.96 10.19
CA SER A 193 22.77 -6.66 10.27
C SER A 193 23.14 -5.18 10.27
N CYS A 194 22.24 -4.25 9.95
CA CYS A 194 22.55 -2.81 9.86
C CYS A 194 22.08 -2.02 11.09
N GLY A 195 22.07 -2.66 12.26
CA GLY A 195 21.63 -2.05 13.52
C GLY A 195 20.11 -1.97 13.68
N GLU A 196 19.69 -1.62 14.90
CA GLU A 196 18.30 -1.57 15.28
C GLU A 196 17.53 -0.50 14.48
N LEU A 197 16.30 -0.80 14.05
CA LEU A 197 15.44 0.21 13.44
C LEU A 197 15.11 1.29 14.49
N PRO A 198 15.23 2.59 14.13
CA PRO A 198 14.73 3.68 14.95
C PRO A 198 13.27 3.45 15.32
N ALA A 199 12.88 3.78 16.56
CA ALA A 199 11.55 3.51 17.10
C ALA A 199 10.42 3.90 16.12
N VAL A 200 10.49 5.13 15.60
CA VAL A 200 9.51 5.71 14.66
C VAL A 200 9.33 4.89 13.37
N LEU A 201 10.32 4.10 12.96
CA LEU A 201 10.27 3.26 11.77
C LEU A 201 9.89 1.80 12.06
N ARG A 202 9.79 1.38 13.32
CA ARG A 202 9.49 -0.02 13.67
C ARG A 202 8.09 -0.44 13.22
N THR A 203 7.13 0.50 13.18
CA THR A 203 5.78 0.20 12.67
C THR A 203 5.78 -0.18 11.19
N SER A 204 6.79 0.23 10.41
CA SER A 204 6.94 -0.20 9.02
C SER A 204 7.15 -1.72 8.87
N LEU A 205 7.52 -2.43 9.94
CA LEU A 205 7.55 -3.90 9.93
C LEU A 205 6.18 -4.51 9.64
N GLY A 206 5.08 -3.82 9.93
CA GLY A 206 3.75 -4.27 9.51
C GLY A 206 3.67 -4.49 8.00
N ILE A 207 4.38 -3.69 7.20
CA ILE A 207 4.46 -3.83 5.74
C ILE A 207 5.19 -5.13 5.35
N GLN A 208 6.12 -5.66 6.17
CA GLN A 208 6.82 -6.92 5.88
C GLN A 208 5.87 -8.13 5.81
N LEU A 209 4.72 -8.07 6.47
CA LEU A 209 3.69 -9.12 6.40
C LEU A 209 2.94 -9.11 5.05
N ALA A 210 2.86 -7.96 4.39
CA ALA A 210 1.97 -7.74 3.25
C ALA A 210 2.35 -8.54 1.98
N PRO A 211 3.61 -8.61 1.51
CA PRO A 211 3.94 -9.11 0.17
C PRO A 211 3.31 -10.47 -0.16
N ALA A 212 3.46 -11.45 0.73
CA ALA A 212 2.99 -12.81 0.48
C ALA A 212 1.45 -12.91 0.46
N LEU A 213 0.77 -12.26 1.41
CA LEU A 213 -0.69 -12.32 1.53
C LEU A 213 -1.38 -11.50 0.43
N VAL A 214 -0.80 -10.35 0.06
CA VAL A 214 -1.31 -9.52 -1.03
C VAL A 214 -1.02 -10.15 -2.39
N ALA A 215 0.15 -10.79 -2.58
CA ALA A 215 0.42 -11.61 -3.77
C ALA A 215 -0.59 -12.76 -3.92
N CYS A 216 -0.90 -13.45 -2.82
CA CYS A 216 -1.91 -14.51 -2.81
C CYS A 216 -3.29 -13.96 -3.22
N SER A 217 -3.69 -12.83 -2.65
CA SER A 217 -4.96 -12.17 -2.99
C SER A 217 -5.02 -11.72 -4.45
N ALA A 218 -3.91 -11.17 -4.97
CA ALA A 218 -3.79 -10.78 -6.37
C ALA A 218 -3.86 -11.97 -7.32
N TRP A 219 -3.17 -13.08 -6.99
CA TRP A 219 -3.23 -14.33 -7.74
C TRP A 219 -4.67 -14.88 -7.80
N LEU A 220 -5.33 -14.97 -6.64
CA LEU A 220 -6.72 -15.43 -6.55
C LEU A 220 -7.69 -14.55 -7.34
N SER A 221 -7.38 -13.25 -7.48
CA SER A 221 -8.22 -12.32 -8.24
C SER A 221 -8.13 -12.54 -9.76
N VAL A 222 -7.04 -13.12 -10.27
CA VAL A 222 -6.80 -13.28 -11.72
C VAL A 222 -6.82 -14.73 -12.18
N ASN A 223 -6.71 -15.71 -11.27
CA ASN A 223 -6.74 -17.14 -11.57
C ASN A 223 -8.14 -17.78 -11.49
N GLY A 224 -9.19 -16.98 -11.23
CA GLY A 224 -10.56 -17.48 -11.05
C GLY A 224 -10.91 -17.92 -9.63
N GLY A 225 -10.07 -17.61 -8.63
CA GLY A 225 -10.33 -17.92 -7.21
C GLY A 225 -9.92 -19.33 -6.81
N GLU A 226 -9.11 -20.02 -7.61
CA GLU A 226 -8.69 -21.38 -7.33
C GLU A 226 -7.56 -21.44 -6.28
N GLY A 227 -7.78 -22.20 -5.21
CA GLY A 227 -6.80 -22.47 -4.15
C GLY A 227 -5.71 -23.48 -4.56
N ASP A 228 -5.01 -23.17 -5.64
CA ASP A 228 -3.96 -24.00 -6.24
C ASP A 228 -2.65 -24.04 -5.43
N THR A 229 -1.63 -24.70 -5.99
CA THR A 229 -0.31 -24.84 -5.35
C THR A 229 0.34 -23.48 -5.07
N LEU A 230 0.24 -22.54 -6.00
CA LEU A 230 0.86 -21.22 -5.84
C LEU A 230 0.18 -20.43 -4.71
N ALA A 231 -1.15 -20.43 -4.67
CA ALA A 231 -1.93 -19.81 -3.59
C ALA A 231 -1.53 -20.37 -2.21
N LYS A 232 -1.40 -21.70 -2.10
CA LYS A 232 -0.98 -22.37 -0.84
C LYS A 232 0.45 -22.02 -0.43
N MET A 233 1.38 -21.95 -1.38
CA MET A 233 2.77 -21.55 -1.09
C MET A 233 2.84 -20.11 -0.59
N LEU A 234 2.16 -19.18 -1.27
CA LEU A 234 2.10 -17.76 -0.87
C LEU A 234 1.45 -17.59 0.50
N PHE A 235 0.33 -18.27 0.74
CA PHE A 235 -0.35 -18.25 2.03
C PHE A 235 0.52 -18.83 3.15
N GLY A 236 1.17 -19.97 2.92
CA GLY A 236 2.08 -20.59 3.89
C GLY A 236 3.26 -19.69 4.28
N TYR A 237 3.87 -19.02 3.31
CA TYR A 237 4.92 -18.03 3.60
C TYR A 237 4.37 -16.81 4.35
N GLY A 238 3.16 -16.35 4.01
CA GLY A 238 2.46 -15.30 4.76
C GLY A 238 2.21 -15.67 6.23
N LEU A 239 1.82 -16.91 6.51
CA LEU A 239 1.66 -17.42 7.88
C LEU A 239 3.00 -17.46 8.64
N LEU A 240 4.09 -17.81 7.97
CA LEU A 240 5.43 -17.75 8.57
C LEU A 240 5.80 -16.31 8.96
N GLN A 241 5.57 -15.35 8.06
CA GLN A 241 5.82 -13.94 8.34
C GLN A 241 4.91 -13.42 9.47
N LEU A 242 3.65 -13.86 9.54
CA LEU A 242 2.75 -13.54 10.63
C LEU A 242 3.31 -14.03 11.97
N LEU A 243 3.81 -15.27 12.03
CA LEU A 243 4.44 -15.82 13.23
C LEU A 243 5.64 -14.96 13.69
N PHE A 244 6.46 -14.49 12.75
CA PHE A 244 7.57 -13.58 13.07
C PHE A 244 7.08 -12.24 13.60
N MET A 245 6.04 -11.67 13.00
CA MET A 245 5.45 -10.41 13.49
C MET A 245 4.80 -10.55 14.86
N LEU A 246 4.15 -11.67 15.15
CA LEU A 246 3.60 -11.96 16.49
C LEU A 246 4.71 -12.03 17.54
N ARG A 247 5.84 -12.69 17.21
CA ARG A 247 7.01 -12.74 18.10
C ARG A 247 7.60 -11.35 18.35
N LEU A 248 7.64 -10.49 17.33
CA LEU A 248 8.20 -9.13 17.43
C LEU A 248 7.23 -8.11 18.04
N MET A 249 5.98 -8.49 18.28
CA MET A 249 4.92 -7.62 18.75
C MET A 249 5.27 -6.80 20.01
N PRO A 250 5.83 -7.39 21.09
CA PRO A 250 6.20 -6.61 22.27
C PRO A 250 7.25 -5.52 21.96
N TRP A 251 8.14 -5.77 20.99
CA TRP A 251 9.22 -4.86 20.65
C TRP A 251 8.76 -3.65 19.84
N TYR A 252 7.90 -3.83 18.83
CA TYR A 252 7.38 -2.69 18.07
C TYR A 252 6.15 -2.02 18.69
N LEU A 253 5.45 -2.66 19.65
CA LEU A 253 4.40 -2.04 20.48
C LEU A 253 4.92 -1.28 21.70
N SER A 254 6.24 -1.29 21.95
CA SER A 254 6.85 -0.50 23.02
C SER A 254 6.71 1.02 22.84
N GLN A 255 6.27 1.47 21.66
CA GLN A 255 6.04 2.86 21.32
C GLN A 255 4.54 3.23 21.35
N PRO A 256 4.19 4.51 21.53
CA PRO A 256 2.80 4.95 21.48
C PRO A 256 2.14 4.66 20.14
N PHE A 257 0.87 4.24 20.21
CA PHE A 257 0.03 4.08 19.03
C PHE A 257 -0.04 5.39 18.24
N ASN A 258 0.15 5.29 16.93
CA ASN A 258 0.10 6.41 16.00
C ASN A 258 -0.38 5.92 14.63
N ALA A 259 -0.65 6.85 13.71
CA ALA A 259 -1.21 6.52 12.40
C ALA A 259 -0.36 5.55 11.56
N SER A 260 0.94 5.43 11.83
CA SER A 260 1.86 4.54 11.10
C SER A 260 1.68 3.06 11.45
N PHE A 261 0.78 2.72 12.39
CA PHE A 261 0.39 1.34 12.71
C PHE A 261 -0.60 0.72 11.70
N TRP A 262 -1.26 1.56 10.89
CA TRP A 262 -2.09 1.13 9.78
C TRP A 262 -1.24 0.61 8.62
#